data_AF-A0A0C9ZYX5-F1
#
_entry.id   AF-A0A0C9ZYX5-F1
#
_cell.length_a   1.000
_cell.length_b   1.000
_cell.length_c   1.000
_cell.angle_alpha   90.00
_cell.angle_beta   90.00
_cell.angle_gamma   90.00
#
_symmetry.space_group_name_H-M   'P 1'
#
loop_
_entity.id
_entity.type
_entity.pdbx_description
1 polymer ?
#
loop_
_entity_poly.entity_id
_entity_poly.type
_entity_poly.pdbx_seq_one_letter_code
_entity_poly.pdbx_strand_id
1 'polypeptide(L)'
;MMAALCSLLCLCHPPSSPDRTDTVTFAIDGLTGVPVEHILEGTPIDQPSDDVSVIFREDYISLSLQWIAYGSNLLQKARHSFVERVIDGRPTTRLELAQQICLLFFSFYKLASKLRISNSPGKFGFGEDDIRLSDVILHSVHYCSYMNTWIPDFGIVDRAGLERHHWFTTSDHQQDCLDYRHCNIQ
;
A
#
# COMPACT_ATOMS: atom_id res chain seq x y z
N MET A 1 3.14 59.64 -27.69
CA MET A 1 2.97 58.33 -28.36
C MET A 1 2.55 57.32 -27.31
N MET A 2 1.31 56.85 -27.43
CA MET A 2 0.72 55.78 -26.60
C MET A 2 1.22 54.41 -27.06
N ALA A 3 1.43 53.48 -26.12
CA ALA A 3 0.92 52.12 -26.21
C ALA A 3 1.01 51.47 -24.81
N ALA A 4 -0.17 51.28 -24.21
CA ALA A 4 -0.41 50.20 -23.26
C ALA A 4 -0.42 48.86 -24.01
N LEU A 5 -0.22 47.73 -23.31
CA LEU A 5 -1.06 46.53 -23.43
C LEU A 5 -0.50 45.34 -22.61
N CYS A 6 -1.42 44.78 -21.82
CA CYS A 6 -1.64 43.36 -21.51
C CYS A 6 -0.57 42.57 -20.74
N SER A 7 -0.78 42.27 -19.46
CA SER A 7 -1.76 41.26 -18.95
C SER A 7 -1.53 39.87 -19.52
N LEU A 8 -0.66 39.10 -18.86
CA LEU A 8 -0.81 37.66 -18.68
C LEU A 8 -0.35 37.32 -17.26
N LEU A 9 -1.20 37.71 -16.30
CA LEU A 9 -1.28 37.05 -15.00
C LEU A 9 -1.69 35.61 -15.27
N CYS A 10 -0.72 34.71 -15.46
CA CYS A 10 -0.97 33.30 -15.26
C CYS A 10 -1.04 33.11 -13.74
N LEU A 11 -2.23 33.40 -13.19
CA LEU A 11 -2.68 32.88 -11.91
C LEU A 11 -2.72 31.36 -12.05
N CYS A 12 -1.57 30.70 -11.95
CA CYS A 12 -1.54 29.32 -11.53
C CYS A 12 -2.05 29.34 -10.08
N HIS A 13 -3.36 29.21 -9.92
CA HIS A 13 -3.93 28.77 -8.66
C HIS A 13 -3.16 27.50 -8.28
N PRO A 14 -2.40 27.47 -7.17
CA PRO A 14 -2.10 26.18 -6.58
C PRO A 14 -3.46 25.54 -6.27
N PRO A 15 -3.73 24.29 -6.66
CA PRO A 15 -4.94 23.63 -6.22
C PRO A 15 -4.96 23.67 -4.69
N SER A 16 -5.90 24.44 -4.17
CA SER A 16 -6.25 24.46 -2.76
C SER A 16 -6.95 23.16 -2.41
N SER A 17 -6.27 22.27 -1.71
CA SER A 17 -6.89 21.49 -0.64
C SER A 17 -5.80 20.95 0.28
N PRO A 18 -5.86 21.22 1.60
CA PRO A 18 -5.02 20.54 2.56
C PRO A 18 -5.46 19.08 2.63
N ASP A 19 -4.50 18.17 2.54
CA ASP A 19 -4.39 17.06 3.49
C ASP A 19 -5.61 16.13 3.65
N ARG A 20 -6.17 15.63 2.55
CA ARG A 20 -6.76 14.29 2.54
C ARG A 20 -5.71 13.35 1.97
N THR A 21 -4.84 12.85 2.84
CA THR A 21 -4.14 11.61 2.54
C THR A 21 -5.24 10.55 2.42
N ASP A 22 -5.59 10.18 1.18
CA ASP A 22 -6.52 9.10 0.85
C ASP A 22 -5.92 7.80 1.43
N THR A 23 -6.17 7.56 2.73
CA THR A 23 -5.54 6.53 3.54
C THR A 23 -6.58 5.89 4.45
N VAL A 24 -6.60 4.56 4.46
CA VAL A 24 -7.41 3.76 5.37
C VAL A 24 -6.46 3.09 6.35
N THR A 25 -6.66 3.31 7.65
CA THR A 25 -5.90 2.66 8.72
C THR A 25 -6.63 1.42 9.23
N PHE A 26 -5.86 0.48 9.75
CA PHE A 26 -6.36 -0.74 10.38
C PHE A 26 -5.85 -0.78 11.83
N ALA A 27 -6.74 -1.10 12.76
CA ALA A 27 -6.45 -1.08 14.18
C ALA A 27 -7.24 -2.17 14.91
N ILE A 28 -6.77 -2.56 16.09
CA ILE A 28 -7.52 -3.37 17.06
C ILE A 28 -7.38 -2.68 18.42
N ASP A 29 -8.50 -2.51 19.13
CA ASP A 29 -8.54 -1.91 20.47
C ASP A 29 -7.92 -0.49 20.51
N GLY A 30 -8.06 0.26 19.42
CA GLY A 30 -7.51 1.61 19.26
C GLY A 30 -6.01 1.66 18.94
N LEU A 31 -5.34 0.51 18.79
CA LEU A 31 -3.93 0.41 18.41
C LEU A 31 -3.79 0.15 16.91
N THR A 32 -3.13 1.07 16.20
CA THR A 32 -2.87 0.95 14.76
C THR A 32 -1.94 -0.23 14.48
N GLY A 33 -2.26 -0.99 13.43
CA GLY A 33 -1.55 -2.20 13.07
C GLY A 33 -2.31 -3.44 13.51
N VAL A 34 -2.54 -4.33 12.56
CA VAL A 34 -3.17 -5.62 12.83
C VAL A 34 -2.31 -6.74 12.25
N PRO A 35 -1.93 -7.77 13.03
CA PRO A 35 -1.22 -8.92 12.49
C PRO A 35 -1.97 -9.52 11.30
N VAL A 36 -1.26 -9.75 10.20
CA VAL A 36 -1.85 -10.27 8.96
C VAL A 36 -2.54 -11.61 9.20
N GLU A 37 -1.93 -12.47 10.03
CA GLU A 37 -2.52 -13.76 10.41
C GLU A 37 -3.87 -13.59 11.12
N HIS A 38 -4.01 -12.61 12.02
CA HIS A 38 -5.25 -12.36 12.74
C HIS A 38 -6.38 -11.95 11.79
N ILE A 39 -6.11 -11.11 10.78
CA ILE A 39 -7.11 -10.72 9.77
C ILE A 39 -7.54 -11.94 8.96
N LEU A 40 -6.59 -12.78 8.55
CA LEU A 40 -6.87 -14.00 7.79
C LEU A 40 -7.68 -15.02 8.59
N GLU A 41 -7.53 -15.04 9.92
CA GLU A 41 -8.31 -15.86 10.84
C GLU A 41 -9.70 -15.26 11.15
N GLY A 42 -9.99 -14.05 10.67
CA GLY A 42 -11.27 -13.38 10.86
C GLY A 42 -11.38 -12.59 12.17
N THR A 43 -10.25 -12.22 12.78
CA THR A 43 -10.23 -11.32 13.93
C THR A 43 -10.89 -9.99 13.55
N PRO A 44 -11.87 -9.50 14.34
CA PRO A 44 -12.49 -8.21 14.07
C PRO A 44 -11.48 -7.08 14.24
N ILE A 45 -11.41 -6.20 13.26
CA ILE A 45 -10.70 -4.92 13.34
C ILE A 45 -11.64 -3.83 13.86
N ASP A 46 -11.08 -2.71 14.31
CA ASP A 46 -11.85 -1.52 14.68
C ASP A 46 -12.67 -1.02 13.49
N GLN A 47 -13.92 -0.65 13.77
CA GLN A 47 -14.87 -0.13 12.78
C GLN A 47 -14.99 -1.03 11.53
N PRO A 48 -15.28 -2.33 11.70
CA PRO A 48 -15.14 -3.31 10.63
C PRO A 48 -16.16 -3.10 9.49
N SER A 49 -17.30 -2.46 9.80
CA SER A 49 -18.40 -2.20 8.86
C SER A 49 -18.35 -0.82 8.19
N ASP A 50 -17.32 -0.03 8.45
CA ASP A 50 -17.16 1.28 7.81
C ASP A 50 -17.11 1.14 6.29
N ASP A 51 -17.89 1.98 5.60
CA ASP A 51 -17.82 2.13 4.15
C ASP A 51 -16.54 2.87 3.77
N VAL A 52 -15.58 2.12 3.19
CA VAL A 52 -14.32 2.68 2.67
C VAL A 52 -14.43 3.06 1.19
N SER A 53 -15.53 2.71 0.54
CA SER A 53 -15.82 2.99 -0.86
C SER A 53 -15.99 4.47 -1.16
N VAL A 54 -16.32 5.28 -0.15
CA VAL A 54 -16.40 6.74 -0.25
C VAL A 54 -15.05 7.39 -0.54
N ILE A 55 -13.96 6.69 -0.25
CA ILE A 55 -12.60 7.14 -0.49
C ILE A 55 -12.14 6.73 -1.90
N PHE A 56 -12.82 5.76 -2.52
CA PHE A 56 -12.49 5.26 -3.84
C PHE A 56 -13.12 6.14 -4.93
N ARG A 57 -12.31 6.53 -5.90
CA ARG A 57 -12.74 7.38 -7.03
C ARG A 57 -13.30 6.57 -8.20
N GLU A 58 -12.92 5.31 -8.31
CA GLU A 58 -13.26 4.38 -9.39
C GLU A 58 -14.12 3.22 -8.88
N ASP A 59 -14.77 2.48 -9.78
CA ASP A 59 -15.61 1.32 -9.46
C ASP A 59 -14.81 0.10 -8.97
N TYR A 60 -13.51 0.09 -9.25
CA TYR A 60 -12.55 -0.86 -8.73
C TYR A 60 -11.32 -0.11 -8.23
N ILE A 61 -10.67 -0.65 -7.21
CA ILE A 61 -9.36 -0.19 -6.78
C ILE A 61 -8.30 -1.15 -7.26
N SER A 62 -7.24 -0.63 -7.87
CA SER A 62 -6.02 -1.37 -8.11
C SER A 62 -5.21 -1.40 -6.82
N LEU A 63 -4.84 -2.59 -6.33
CA LEU A 63 -3.90 -2.78 -5.22
C LEU A 63 -2.54 -3.18 -5.79
N SER A 64 -1.47 -2.61 -5.24
CA SER A 64 -0.09 -2.96 -5.56
C SER A 64 0.74 -3.15 -4.31
N LEU A 65 1.14 -4.39 -4.04
CA LEU A 65 2.08 -4.73 -2.98
C LEU A 65 3.50 -4.32 -3.37
N GLN A 66 4.13 -3.55 -2.51
CA GLN A 66 5.55 -3.22 -2.61
C GLN A 66 6.33 -4.00 -1.55
N TRP A 67 7.42 -4.64 -1.95
CA TRP A 67 8.35 -5.31 -1.03
C TRP A 67 9.75 -5.35 -1.63
N ILE A 68 10.68 -4.59 -1.03
CA ILE A 68 12.00 -4.27 -1.61
C ILE A 68 12.84 -5.51 -1.92
N ALA A 69 12.76 -6.55 -1.09
CA ALA A 69 13.51 -7.78 -1.34
C ALA A 69 13.11 -8.46 -2.66
N TYR A 70 11.90 -8.25 -3.17
CA TYR A 70 11.27 -9.05 -4.22
C TYR A 70 10.90 -8.25 -5.47
N GLY A 71 11.80 -7.38 -5.95
CA GLY A 71 11.60 -6.57 -7.17
C GLY A 71 11.49 -7.35 -8.49
N SER A 72 11.70 -8.66 -8.50
CA SER A 72 11.71 -9.49 -9.72
C SER A 72 10.36 -9.53 -10.45
N ASN A 73 10.41 -9.54 -11.78
CA ASN A 73 9.24 -9.73 -12.66
C ASN A 73 8.50 -11.06 -12.39
N LEU A 74 9.20 -12.07 -11.84
CA LEU A 74 8.61 -13.38 -11.52
C LEU A 74 7.42 -13.28 -10.56
N LEU A 75 7.39 -12.26 -9.69
CA LEU A 75 6.32 -12.04 -8.72
C LEU A 75 5.40 -10.87 -9.09
N GLN A 76 5.53 -10.29 -10.29
CA GLN A 76 4.77 -9.11 -10.68
C GLN A 76 3.25 -9.33 -10.59
N LYS A 77 2.76 -10.46 -11.11
CA LYS A 77 1.32 -10.80 -11.05
C LYS A 77 0.83 -11.04 -9.62
N ALA A 78 1.68 -11.57 -8.75
CA ALA A 78 1.34 -11.87 -7.36
C ALA A 78 1.29 -10.62 -6.48
N ARG A 79 1.79 -9.48 -6.96
CA ARG A 79 1.79 -8.20 -6.26
C ARG A 79 0.56 -7.34 -6.56
N HIS A 80 -0.25 -7.71 -7.54
CA HIS A 80 -1.37 -6.89 -7.97
C HIS A 80 -2.69 -7.61 -7.75
N SER A 81 -3.69 -6.86 -7.27
CA SER A 81 -5.08 -7.31 -7.21
C SER A 81 -6.00 -6.15 -7.53
N PHE A 82 -7.28 -6.47 -7.68
CA PHE A 82 -8.33 -5.48 -7.74
C PHE A 82 -9.35 -5.76 -6.64
N VAL A 83 -9.89 -4.71 -6.04
CA VAL A 83 -11.02 -4.83 -5.12
C VAL A 83 -12.16 -4.02 -5.69
N GLU A 84 -13.33 -4.64 -5.75
CA GLU A 84 -14.54 -3.96 -6.22
C GLU A 84 -14.97 -2.93 -5.18
N ARG A 85 -15.51 -1.80 -5.64
CA ARG A 85 -16.08 -0.78 -4.77
C ARG A 85 -17.35 -1.26 -4.07
N VAL A 86 -18.09 -2.14 -4.73
CA VAL A 86 -19.35 -2.71 -4.30
C VAL A 86 -19.26 -4.22 -4.40
N ILE A 87 -19.48 -4.93 -3.29
CA ILE A 87 -19.49 -6.39 -3.19
C ILE A 87 -20.90 -6.80 -2.81
N ASP A 88 -21.51 -7.75 -3.54
CA ASP A 88 -22.88 -8.24 -3.30
C ASP A 88 -23.94 -7.12 -3.19
N GLY A 89 -23.77 -6.04 -3.96
CA GLY A 89 -24.70 -4.91 -3.99
C GLY A 89 -24.58 -3.93 -2.82
N ARG A 90 -23.58 -4.08 -1.95
CA ARG A 90 -23.27 -3.13 -0.87
C ARG A 90 -21.85 -2.58 -0.98
N PRO A 91 -21.57 -1.38 -0.44
CA PRO A 91 -20.23 -0.83 -0.40
C PRO A 91 -19.24 -1.77 0.28
N THR A 92 -18.01 -1.80 -0.24
CA THR A 92 -16.90 -2.52 0.38
C THR A 92 -16.59 -1.93 1.75
N THR A 93 -16.54 -2.81 2.75
CA THR A 93 -16.27 -2.44 4.14
C THR A 93 -14.77 -2.43 4.44
N ARG A 94 -14.40 -1.78 5.55
CA ARG A 94 -13.02 -1.76 6.05
C ARG A 94 -12.45 -3.16 6.27
N LEU A 95 -13.24 -4.07 6.85
CA LEU A 95 -12.82 -5.46 7.08
C LEU A 95 -12.59 -6.20 5.77
N GLU A 96 -13.48 -6.04 4.78
CA GLU A 96 -13.32 -6.67 3.48
C GLU A 96 -12.09 -6.17 2.75
N LEU A 97 -11.83 -4.86 2.80
CA LEU A 97 -10.60 -4.28 2.24
C LEU A 97 -9.36 -4.89 2.90
N ALA A 98 -9.33 -4.98 4.24
CA ALA A 98 -8.23 -5.59 4.99
C ALA A 98 -8.02 -7.05 4.57
N GLN A 99 -9.10 -7.83 4.48
CA GLN A 99 -9.05 -9.23 4.05
C GLN A 99 -8.49 -9.37 2.63
N GLN A 100 -8.93 -8.55 1.69
CA GLN A 100 -8.42 -8.59 0.31
C GLN A 100 -6.93 -8.25 0.24
N ILE A 101 -6.47 -7.25 1.01
CA ILE A 101 -5.05 -6.90 1.14
C ILE A 101 -4.25 -8.07 1.72
N CYS A 102 -4.74 -8.69 2.80
CA CYS A 102 -4.06 -9.81 3.45
C CYS A 102 -4.04 -11.07 2.58
N LEU A 103 -5.09 -11.34 1.78
CA LEU A 103 -5.12 -12.44 0.82
C LEU A 103 -4.12 -12.23 -0.33
N LEU A 104 -4.03 -11.00 -0.82
CA LEU A 104 -3.02 -10.60 -1.80
C LEU A 104 -1.61 -10.80 -1.21
N PHE A 105 -1.36 -10.32 0.01
CA PHE A 105 -0.09 -10.53 0.71
C PHE A 105 0.24 -12.01 0.91
N PHE A 106 -0.70 -12.81 1.37
CA PHE A 106 -0.50 -14.24 1.60
C PHE A 106 -0.14 -14.99 0.30
N SER A 107 -0.80 -14.65 -0.79
CA SER A 107 -0.51 -15.22 -2.12
C SER A 107 0.90 -14.86 -2.58
N PHE A 108 1.30 -13.61 -2.38
CA PHE A 108 2.67 -13.15 -2.64
C PHE A 108 3.69 -13.86 -1.75
N TYR A 109 3.46 -13.90 -0.44
CA TYR A 109 4.32 -14.57 0.56
C TYR A 109 4.57 -16.04 0.21
N LYS A 110 3.53 -16.78 -0.17
CA LYS A 110 3.66 -18.20 -0.56
C LYS A 110 4.59 -18.44 -1.75
N LEU A 111 4.66 -17.49 -2.67
CA LEU A 111 5.54 -17.56 -3.83
C LEU A 111 6.94 -17.04 -3.48
N ALA A 112 6.99 -15.90 -2.79
CA ALA A 112 8.21 -15.21 -2.40
C ALA A 112 9.07 -16.01 -1.41
N SER A 113 8.46 -16.72 -0.46
CA SER A 113 9.16 -17.60 0.51
C SER A 113 9.89 -18.79 -0.14
N LYS A 114 9.55 -19.14 -1.38
CA LYS A 114 10.26 -20.17 -2.15
C LYS A 114 11.50 -19.63 -2.86
N LEU A 115 11.59 -18.30 -2.99
CA LEU A 115 12.73 -17.63 -3.58
C LEU A 115 13.72 -17.32 -2.48
N ARG A 116 14.88 -17.97 -2.52
CA ARG A 116 15.98 -17.65 -1.59
C ARG A 116 16.52 -16.27 -1.92
N ILE A 117 16.39 -15.34 -0.98
CA ILE A 117 17.02 -14.03 -1.03
C ILE A 117 17.99 -13.94 0.14
N SER A 118 19.22 -13.48 -0.10
CA SER A 118 20.15 -13.26 1.02
C SER A 118 19.66 -12.06 1.82
N ASN A 119 19.54 -12.22 3.14
CA ASN A 119 19.33 -11.09 4.06
C ASN A 119 20.52 -10.13 3.97
N SER A 120 20.34 -9.05 3.21
CA SER A 120 21.23 -7.90 3.25
C SER A 120 20.57 -6.81 4.11
N PRO A 121 21.33 -5.87 4.69
CA PRO A 121 20.75 -4.74 5.41
C PRO A 121 19.64 -4.06 4.59
N GLY A 122 18.46 -3.89 5.17
CA GLY A 122 17.28 -3.31 4.51
C GLY A 122 16.55 -4.22 3.51
N LYS A 123 16.96 -5.49 3.37
CA LYS A 123 16.23 -6.51 2.60
C LYS A 123 15.78 -7.63 3.51
N PHE A 124 14.47 -7.76 3.58
CA PHE A 124 13.77 -8.68 4.44
C PHE A 124 13.20 -9.81 3.58
N GLY A 125 13.86 -10.96 3.61
CA GLY A 125 13.39 -12.19 2.95
C GLY A 125 12.24 -12.83 3.72
N PHE A 126 11.43 -13.63 3.03
CA PHE A 126 10.43 -14.50 3.63
C PHE A 126 10.92 -15.93 3.70
N GLY A 127 10.59 -16.65 4.78
CA GLY A 127 10.97 -18.05 4.97
C GLY A 127 11.11 -18.44 6.44
N GLU A 128 11.33 -19.73 6.71
CA GLU A 128 11.43 -20.26 8.08
C GLU A 128 12.58 -19.63 8.90
N ASP A 129 13.68 -19.33 8.21
CA ASP A 129 14.88 -18.72 8.78
C ASP A 129 14.81 -17.18 8.82
N ASP A 130 13.82 -16.58 8.14
CA ASP A 130 13.67 -15.13 7.95
C ASP A 130 12.33 -14.65 8.55
N ILE A 131 11.59 -13.81 7.82
CA ILE A 131 10.26 -13.32 8.21
C ILE A 131 9.21 -14.38 7.95
N ARG A 132 8.44 -14.65 9.00
CA ARG A 132 7.25 -15.49 8.97
C ARG A 132 6.01 -14.64 8.73
N LEU A 133 4.93 -15.28 8.32
CA LEU A 133 3.63 -14.61 8.16
C LEU A 133 3.15 -13.94 9.46
N SER A 134 3.41 -14.58 10.61
CA SER A 134 3.08 -14.08 11.96
C SER A 134 3.80 -12.79 12.33
N ASP A 135 4.91 -12.51 11.66
CA ASP A 135 5.75 -11.36 11.97
C ASP A 135 5.26 -10.09 11.26
N VAL A 136 4.24 -10.18 10.40
CA VAL A 136 3.80 -9.09 9.52
C VAL A 136 2.54 -8.44 10.04
N ILE A 137 2.56 -7.11 10.13
CA ILE A 137 1.46 -6.28 10.58
C ILE A 137 0.97 -5.40 9.43
N LEU A 138 -0.34 -5.34 9.19
CA LEU A 138 -0.96 -4.40 8.26
C LEU A 138 -1.37 -3.12 9.02
N HIS A 139 -0.81 -1.96 8.65
CA HIS A 139 -1.12 -0.68 9.30
C HIS A 139 -2.15 0.14 8.56
N SER A 140 -1.96 0.26 7.25
CA SER A 140 -2.77 1.14 6.44
C SER A 140 -2.73 0.75 4.97
N VAL A 141 -3.54 1.41 4.16
CA VAL A 141 -3.43 1.42 2.72
C VAL A 141 -3.65 2.84 2.24
N HIS A 142 -2.79 3.32 1.35
CA HIS A 142 -2.82 4.70 0.88
C HIS A 142 -2.83 4.75 -0.66
N TYR A 143 -3.47 5.79 -1.20
CA TYR A 143 -3.53 5.98 -2.64
C TYR A 143 -2.26 6.68 -3.17
N CYS A 144 -1.56 6.02 -4.09
CA CYS A 144 -0.45 6.58 -4.85
C CYS A 144 -0.96 7.15 -6.17
N SER A 145 -1.09 8.49 -6.24
CA SER A 145 -1.61 9.19 -7.42
C SER A 145 -0.75 9.01 -8.68
N TYR A 146 0.56 8.84 -8.53
CA TYR A 146 1.48 8.64 -9.67
C TYR A 146 1.24 7.31 -10.38
N MET A 147 0.95 6.26 -9.62
CA MET A 147 0.72 4.91 -10.14
C MET A 147 -0.77 4.60 -10.36
N ASN A 148 -1.67 5.51 -9.97
CA ASN A 148 -3.11 5.28 -9.89
C ASN A 148 -3.44 3.95 -9.17
N THR A 149 -2.80 3.70 -8.03
CA THR A 149 -2.93 2.43 -7.31
C THR A 149 -2.90 2.65 -5.80
N TRP A 150 -3.50 1.75 -5.06
CA TRP A 150 -3.50 1.71 -3.61
C TRP A 150 -2.36 0.80 -3.14
N ILE A 151 -1.52 1.33 -2.25
CA ILE A 151 -0.34 0.64 -1.74
C ILE A 151 -0.57 0.34 -0.25
N PRO A 152 -0.68 -0.94 0.12
CA PRO A 152 -0.74 -1.32 1.52
C PRO A 152 0.60 -1.09 2.23
N ASP A 153 0.52 -0.67 3.48
CA ASP A 153 1.66 -0.42 4.35
C ASP A 153 1.77 -1.51 5.42
N PHE A 154 2.92 -2.19 5.45
CA PHE A 154 3.19 -3.31 6.34
C PHE A 154 4.37 -3.03 7.26
N GLY A 155 4.20 -3.35 8.54
CA GLY A 155 5.26 -3.46 9.53
C GLY A 155 5.73 -4.89 9.70
N ILE A 156 6.94 -5.07 10.24
CA ILE A 156 7.49 -6.37 10.61
C ILE A 156 7.91 -6.34 12.07
N VAL A 157 7.43 -7.27 12.88
CA VAL A 157 7.93 -7.50 14.24
C VAL A 157 9.08 -8.50 14.16
N ASP A 158 10.29 -8.06 14.48
CA ASP A 158 11.44 -8.96 14.46
C ASP A 158 11.44 -9.92 15.68
N ARG A 159 12.39 -10.87 15.71
CA ARG A 159 12.50 -11.86 16.79
C ARG A 159 12.78 -11.26 18.18
N ALA A 160 13.22 -10.00 18.25
CA ALA A 160 13.41 -9.30 19.52
C ALA A 160 12.11 -8.61 19.99
N GLY A 161 11.01 -8.77 19.25
CA GLY A 161 9.75 -8.08 19.49
C GLY A 161 9.79 -6.61 19.07
N LEU A 162 10.82 -6.19 18.32
CA LEU A 162 10.93 -4.82 17.85
C LEU A 162 10.20 -4.70 16.52
N GLU A 163 9.20 -3.82 16.51
CA GLU A 163 8.52 -3.44 15.29
C GLU A 163 9.44 -2.58 14.41
N ARG A 164 9.61 -3.02 13.18
CA ARG A 164 10.35 -2.33 12.12
C ARG A 164 9.36 -1.94 11.05
N HIS A 165 9.06 -0.66 11.02
CA HIS A 165 8.40 -0.06 9.87
C HIS A 165 9.41 0.05 8.75
N HIS A 166 9.21 -0.68 7.67
CA HIS A 166 9.78 -0.27 6.40
C HIS A 166 8.88 0.82 5.85
N TRP A 167 9.17 2.06 6.25
CA TRP A 167 8.56 3.21 5.63
C TRP A 167 8.88 3.20 4.14
N PHE A 168 7.87 2.93 3.31
CA PHE A 168 7.84 3.39 1.93
C PHE A 168 7.58 4.92 1.93
N THR A 169 8.38 5.70 2.68
CA THR A 169 8.16 7.14 2.81
C THR A 169 8.38 7.82 1.46
N THR A 170 7.31 8.48 1.05
CA THR A 170 7.09 9.49 0.01
C THR A 170 8.24 10.41 -0.39
N SER A 171 9.31 10.60 0.40
CA SER A 171 10.49 11.35 -0.03
C SER A 171 11.40 10.54 -0.97
N ASP A 172 11.57 9.24 -0.73
CA ASP A 172 12.33 8.36 -1.62
C ASP A 172 11.44 7.80 -2.74
N HIS A 173 10.11 7.76 -2.55
CA HIS A 173 9.18 7.39 -3.62
C HIS A 173 8.95 8.46 -4.69
N GLN A 174 9.20 9.75 -4.41
CA GLN A 174 9.30 10.73 -5.50
C GLN A 174 10.52 10.43 -6.39
N GLN A 175 11.63 9.98 -5.81
CA GLN A 175 12.85 9.65 -6.53
C GLN A 175 12.77 8.27 -7.21
N ASP A 176 12.20 7.25 -6.56
CA ASP A 176 12.03 5.90 -7.12
C ASP A 176 10.92 5.83 -8.19
N CYS A 177 9.86 6.63 -8.08
CA CYS A 177 8.88 6.80 -9.17
C CYS A 177 9.51 7.49 -10.40
N LEU A 178 10.54 8.32 -10.20
CA LEU A 178 11.35 8.92 -11.27
C LEU A 178 12.40 7.94 -11.81
N ASP A 179 12.99 7.08 -10.96
CA ASP A 179 13.98 6.08 -11.37
C ASP A 179 13.35 4.87 -12.09
N TYR A 180 12.09 4.52 -11.81
CA TYR A 180 11.32 3.57 -12.63
C TYR A 180 11.15 4.04 -14.09
N ARG A 181 11.27 5.35 -14.39
CA ARG A 181 11.31 5.84 -15.78
C ARG A 181 12.61 5.50 -16.51
N HIS A 182 13.71 5.28 -15.79
CA HIS A 182 15.01 4.99 -16.41
C HIS A 182 15.22 3.49 -16.69
N CYS A 183 14.46 2.60 -16.07
CA CYS A 183 14.58 1.15 -16.30
C CYS A 183 13.59 0.55 -17.31
N ASN A 184 12.57 1.30 -17.77
CA ASN A 184 11.57 0.80 -18.74
C ASN A 184 11.57 1.53 -20.09
N ILE A 185 12.65 2.26 -20.41
CA ILE A 185 12.94 2.72 -21.77
C ILE A 185 14.16 1.94 -22.28
N GLN A 186 13.97 0.66 -22.61
CA GLN A 186 14.78 -0.08 -23.58
C GLN A 186 13.90 -1.08 -24.32
#